data_AF-A0A3D0C8E4-F1
#
_entry.id   AF-A0A3D0C8E4-F1
#
_cell.length_a   1.000
_cell.length_b   1.000
_cell.length_c   1.000
_cell.angle_alpha   90.00
_cell.angle_beta   90.00
_cell.angle_gamma   90.00
#
_symmetry.space_group_name_H-M   'P 1'
#
loop_
_entity.id
_entity.type
_entity.pdbx_description
1 polymer ?
#
loop_
_entity_poly.entity_id
_entity_poly.type
_entity_poly.pdbx_seq_one_letter_code
_entity_poly.pdbx_strand_id
1 'polypeptide(L)'
;IEAHNLAGKSFNLSSPKQLQQILFEELKIPVIKKTPKGAPSTAEEVLQELALDYPLPKIILENRGLSKLKSTYTDKLPLMV
;
A
#
# COMPACT_ATOMS: atom_id res chain seq x y z
N ILE A 1 -8.80 1.69 10.13
CA ILE A 1 -9.30 0.34 10.51
C ILE A 1 -10.05 -0.32 9.34
N GLU A 2 -10.66 0.46 8.45
CA GLU A 2 -11.39 0.00 7.27
C GLU A 2 -10.62 -0.97 6.35
N ALA A 3 -9.32 -0.74 6.12
CA ALA A 3 -8.48 -1.65 5.34
C ALA A 3 -8.38 -3.07 5.93
N HIS A 4 -8.34 -3.21 7.26
CA HIS A 4 -8.24 -4.52 7.90
C HIS A 4 -9.56 -5.28 7.82
N ASN A 5 -10.68 -4.57 7.91
CA ASN A 5 -12.01 -5.16 7.76
C ASN A 5 -12.23 -5.67 6.33
N LEU A 6 -11.81 -4.90 5.33
CA LEU A 6 -11.87 -5.30 3.92
C LEU A 6 -10.96 -6.49 3.60
N ALA A 7 -9.80 -6.57 4.25
CA ALA A 7 -8.88 -7.69 4.11
C ALA A 7 -9.26 -8.91 4.95
N GLY A 8 -10.21 -8.79 5.88
CA GLY A 8 -10.55 -9.84 6.86
C GLY A 8 -9.45 -10.17 7.87
N LYS A 9 -8.33 -9.42 7.87
CA LYS A 9 -7.23 -9.60 8.80
C LYS A 9 -6.45 -8.30 9.05
N SER A 10 -5.76 -8.27 10.18
CA SER A 10 -4.80 -7.21 10.50
C SER A 10 -3.49 -7.42 9.74
N PHE A 11 -2.99 -6.36 9.12
CA PHE A 11 -1.71 -6.35 8.43
C PHE A 11 -1.07 -4.96 8.53
N ASN A 12 0.21 -4.86 8.22
CA ASN A 12 0.94 -3.61 8.25
C ASN A 12 0.83 -2.92 6.87
N LEU A 13 0.06 -1.83 6.81
CA LEU A 13 -0.11 -0.98 5.63
C LEU A 13 1.21 -0.34 5.14
N SER A 14 2.21 -0.22 6.01
CA SER A 14 3.54 0.27 5.66
C SER A 14 4.44 -0.80 5.04
N SER A 15 4.05 -2.08 5.09
CA SER A 15 4.84 -3.20 4.57
C SER A 15 4.37 -3.65 3.18
N PRO A 16 5.16 -3.41 2.11
CA PRO A 16 4.81 -3.84 0.75
C PRO A 16 4.63 -5.36 0.64
N LYS A 17 5.40 -6.14 1.40
CA LYS A 17 5.33 -7.60 1.39
C LYS A 17 3.98 -8.10 1.92
N GLN A 18 3.52 -7.56 3.05
CA GLN A 18 2.22 -7.96 3.59
C GLN A 18 1.08 -7.53 2.67
N LEU A 19 1.15 -6.31 2.12
CA LEU A 19 0.19 -5.84 1.13
C LEU A 19 0.07 -6.77 -0.08
N GLN A 20 1.19 -7.26 -0.60
CA GLN A 20 1.17 -8.23 -1.70
C GLN A 20 0.44 -9.52 -1.32
N GLN A 21 0.70 -10.07 -0.13
CA GLN A 21 0.00 -11.27 0.32
C GLN A 21 -1.52 -11.02 0.46
N ILE A 22 -1.92 -9.91 1.08
CA ILE A 22 -3.36 -9.58 1.21
C ILE A 22 -4.03 -9.43 -0.16
N LEU A 23 -3.45 -8.61 -1.04
CA LEU A 23 -4.08 -8.28 -2.31
C LEU A 23 -4.13 -9.50 -3.24
N PHE A 24 -3.02 -10.23 -3.35
CA PHE A 24 -2.85 -11.24 -4.40
C PHE A 24 -3.04 -12.68 -3.90
N GLU A 25 -2.72 -12.99 -2.64
CA GLU A 25 -2.92 -14.35 -2.10
C GLU A 25 -4.34 -14.50 -1.52
N GLU A 26 -4.78 -13.53 -0.71
CA GLU A 26 -6.05 -13.64 0.05
C GLU A 26 -7.24 -13.16 -0.79
N LEU A 27 -7.17 -11.92 -1.28
CA LEU A 27 -8.23 -11.34 -2.10
C LEU A 27 -8.16 -11.79 -3.56
N LYS A 28 -7.08 -12.48 -3.95
CA LYS A 28 -6.86 -13.02 -5.29
C LYS A 28 -7.09 -11.99 -6.40
N ILE A 29 -6.72 -10.74 -6.15
CA ILE A 29 -6.80 -9.63 -7.10
C ILE A 29 -5.85 -9.92 -8.28
N PRO A 30 -6.21 -9.55 -9.52
CA PRO A 30 -5.33 -9.75 -10.67
C PRO A 30 -4.04 -8.92 -10.55
N VAL A 31 -2.90 -9.55 -10.87
CA VAL A 31 -1.60 -8.87 -10.91
C VAL A 31 -1.44 -8.16 -12.25
N ILE A 32 -1.61 -6.84 -12.28
CA ILE A 32 -1.42 -6.04 -13.50
C ILE A 32 0.06 -6.00 -13.91
N LYS A 33 0.95 -5.76 -12.94
CA LYS A 33 2.38 -5.58 -13.18
C LYS A 33 3.19 -6.34 -12.15
N LYS A 34 4.34 -6.88 -12.57
CA LYS A 34 5.29 -7.57 -11.69
C LYS A 34 6.58 -6.79 -11.62
N THR A 35 7.22 -6.82 -10.46
CA THR A 35 8.58 -6.32 -10.28
C THR A 35 9.58 -7.22 -11.02
N PRO A 36 10.81 -6.76 -11.30
CA PRO A 36 11.85 -7.60 -11.93
C PRO A 36 12.16 -8.89 -11.17
N LYS A 37 11.87 -8.92 -9.86
CA LYS A 37 12.02 -10.11 -9.00
C LYS A 37 10.83 -11.09 -9.12
N GLY A 38 9.88 -10.84 -10.02
CA GLY A 38 8.69 -11.67 -10.22
C GLY A 38 7.55 -11.44 -9.23
N ALA A 39 7.78 -10.65 -8.17
CA ALA A 39 6.76 -10.34 -7.18
C ALA A 39 5.72 -9.36 -7.74
N PRO A 40 4.43 -9.50 -7.39
CA PRO A 40 3.39 -8.56 -7.76
C PRO A 40 3.73 -7.11 -7.37
N SER A 41 3.54 -6.18 -8.29
CA SER A 41 3.83 -4.77 -8.04
C SER A 41 2.74 -4.14 -7.18
N THR A 42 3.17 -3.47 -6.11
CA THR A 42 2.30 -2.59 -5.28
C THR A 42 2.78 -1.13 -5.39
N ALA A 43 3.24 -0.78 -6.60
CA ALA A 43 3.56 0.59 -6.95
C ALA A 43 2.28 1.44 -7.00
N GLU A 44 2.45 2.76 -6.85
CA GLU A 44 1.33 3.71 -6.82
C GLU A 44 0.47 3.63 -8.08
N GLU A 45 1.10 3.61 -9.26
CA GLU A 45 0.42 3.45 -10.56
C GLU A 45 -0.46 2.18 -10.61
N VAL A 46 0.06 1.05 -10.11
CA VAL A 46 -0.63 -0.25 -10.18
C VAL A 46 -1.78 -0.28 -9.18
N LEU A 47 -1.56 0.26 -7.98
CA LEU A 47 -2.62 0.37 -6.98
C LEU A 47 -3.72 1.34 -7.42
N GLN A 48 -3.41 2.37 -8.21
CA GLN A 48 -4.40 3.32 -8.74
C GLN A 48 -5.31 2.64 -9.76
N GLU A 49 -4.75 1.85 -10.67
CA GLU A 49 -5.53 1.05 -11.61
C GLU A 49 -6.40 0.03 -10.86
N LEU A 50 -5.81 -0.72 -9.92
CA LEU A 50 -6.55 -1.66 -9.09
C LEU A 50 -7.62 -0.99 -8.22
N ALA A 51 -7.44 0.28 -7.86
CA ALA A 51 -8.39 1.04 -7.04
C ALA A 51 -9.68 1.40 -7.81
N LEU A 52 -9.70 1.27 -9.14
CA LEU A 52 -10.91 1.46 -9.94
C LEU A 52 -11.92 0.35 -9.70
N ASP A 53 -11.44 -0.89 -9.57
CA ASP A 53 -12.26 -2.09 -9.39
C ASP A 53 -12.35 -2.52 -7.91
N TYR A 54 -11.32 -2.25 -7.11
CA TYR A 54 -11.21 -2.74 -5.74
C TYR A 54 -11.04 -1.59 -4.72
N PRO A 55 -11.82 -1.58 -3.62
CA PRO A 55 -11.72 -0.53 -2.61
C PRO A 55 -10.45 -0.60 -1.76
N LEU A 56 -9.84 -1.79 -1.58
CA LEU A 56 -8.68 -1.95 -0.70
C LEU A 56 -7.42 -1.21 -1.22
N PRO A 57 -7.00 -1.36 -2.50
CA PRO A 57 -5.92 -0.57 -3.09
C PRO A 57 -6.07 0.95 -2.89
N LYS A 58 -7.30 1.47 -2.98
CA LYS A 58 -7.60 2.89 -2.77
C LYS A 58 -7.23 3.35 -1.36
N ILE A 59 -7.65 2.60 -0.34
CA ILE A 59 -7.35 2.93 1.07
C ILE A 59 -5.85 2.82 1.35
N ILE A 60 -5.17 1.85 0.73
CA ILE A 60 -3.71 1.69 0.86
C ILE A 60 -2.98 2.92 0.28
N LEU A 61 -3.42 3.41 -0.88
CA LEU A 61 -2.88 4.62 -1.50
C LEU A 61 -3.05 5.84 -0.62
N GLU A 62 -4.26 6.07 -0.08
CA GLU A 62 -4.54 7.19 0.82
C GLU A 62 -3.64 7.13 2.07
N ASN A 63 -3.48 5.95 2.66
CA ASN A 63 -2.59 5.78 3.82
C ASN A 63 -1.11 6.06 3.49
N ARG A 64 -0.64 5.65 2.31
CA ARG A 64 0.74 5.94 1.85
C ARG A 64 0.97 7.42 1.57
N GLY A 65 0.00 8.10 0.95
CA GLY A 65 0.05 9.55 0.72
C GLY A 65 0.18 10.34 2.02
N LEU A 66 -0.62 9.99 3.04
CA LEU A 66 -0.56 10.61 4.37
C LEU A 66 0.78 10.36 5.09
N SER A 67 1.35 9.16 4.94
CA SER A 67 2.65 8.80 5.53
C SER A 67 3.79 9.60 4.92
N LYS A 68 3.74 9.84 3.60
CA LYS A 68 4.72 10.66 2.88
C LYS A 68 4.68 12.12 3.32
N LEU A 69 3.47 12.69 3.50
CA LEU A 69 3.30 14.05 3.99
C LEU A 69 3.87 14.24 5.40
N LYS A 70 3.67 13.27 6.30
CA LYS A 70 4.30 13.27 7.63
C LYS A 70 5.82 13.13 7.57
N SER A 71 6.35 12.23 6.75
CA SER A 71 7.79 11.98 6.66
C SER A 71 8.55 13.16 6.07
N THR A 72 8.02 13.79 5.01
CA THR A 72 8.67 14.94 4.37
C THR A 72 8.64 16.22 5.21
N TYR A 73 7.70 16.33 6.16
CA TYR A 73 7.66 17.46 7.11
C TYR A 73 8.44 17.22 8.41
N THR A 74 8.78 15.96 8.75
CA THR A 74 9.48 15.65 10.02
C THR A 74 11.00 15.51 9.83
N ASP A 75 11.49 15.20 8.62
CA ASP A 75 12.95 15.12 8.33
C ASP A 75 13.61 16.47 7.99
N LYS A 76 12.94 17.60 8.26
CA LYS A 76 13.52 18.95 8.19
C LYS A 76 13.51 19.69 9.53
N LEU A 77 13.71 18.99 10.64
CA LEU A 77 14.27 19.63 11.83
C LEU A 77 15.75 19.25 11.91
N PRO A 78 16.69 20.17 11.58
CA PRO A 78 18.02 20.04 12.13
C PRO A 78 17.84 20.15 13.64
N LEU A 79 18.17 19.08 14.36
CA LEU A 79 18.51 19.15 15.77
C LEU A 79 19.72 20.09 15.89
N MET A 80 19.47 21.39 15.97
CA MET A 80 20.43 22.34 16.51
C MET A 80 20.30 22.26 18.02
N VAL A 81 21.14 21.42 18.63
CA VAL A 81 21.63 21.60 20.00
C VAL A 81 23.09 21.96 19.89
#